data_AF-A0A094EZR8-F1
#
_entry.id   AF-A0A094EZR8-F1
#
_cell.length_a   1.000
_cell.length_b   1.000
_cell.length_c   1.000
_cell.angle_alpha   90.00
_cell.angle_beta   90.00
_cell.angle_gamma   90.00
#
_symmetry.space_group_name_H-M   'P 1'
#
loop_
_entity.id
_entity.type
_entity.pdbx_description
1 polymer ?
#
loop_
_entity_poly.entity_id
_entity_poly.type
_entity_poly.pdbx_seq_one_letter_code
_entity_poly.pdbx_strand_id
1 'polypeptide(L)'
;MSKSVAYKHLVRALSLWPKDRLRPDCQLQDILLARANKTFIPAASASGAPAPAINERAELENANALYSLLDNRYALRYQPRKNLLMRPASNPDHYQDIIEEIDAAPDRGTWGRIKNRLAGMLRFS
;
A
#
# COMPACT_ATOMS: atom_id res chain seq x y z
N MET A 1 28.76 6.45 11.38
CA MET A 1 27.63 7.36 11.10
C MET A 1 26.36 6.75 11.66
N SER A 2 25.77 7.35 12.70
CA SER A 2 24.49 6.85 13.22
C SER A 2 23.38 7.17 12.21
N LYS A 3 22.54 6.19 11.87
CA LYS A 3 21.38 6.42 10.99
C LYS A 3 20.40 7.37 11.68
N SER A 4 19.88 8.36 10.94
CA SER A 4 18.89 9.34 11.44
C SER A 4 17.69 8.64 12.09
N VAL A 5 17.11 9.28 13.11
CA VAL A 5 15.94 8.77 13.83
C VAL A 5 14.75 8.62 12.88
N ALA A 6 14.54 9.58 11.98
CA ALA A 6 13.46 9.54 10.98
C ALA A 6 13.58 8.31 10.06
N TYR A 7 14.79 8.01 9.60
CA TYR A 7 15.06 6.82 8.79
C TYR A 7 14.67 5.53 9.50
N LYS A 8 15.02 5.39 10.80
CA LYS A 8 14.68 4.19 11.58
C LYS A 8 13.16 4.00 11.70
N HIS A 9 12.42 5.09 11.97
CA HIS A 9 10.97 5.02 12.07
C HIS A 9 10.29 4.69 10.75
N LEU A 10 10.79 5.24 9.63
CA LEU A 10 10.30 4.91 8.29
C LEU A 10 10.54 3.44 7.96
N VAL A 11 11.77 2.93 8.11
CA VAL A 11 12.08 1.52 7.83
C VAL A 11 11.23 0.58 8.69
N ARG A 12 11.02 0.91 9.96
CA ARG A 12 10.13 0.14 10.85
C ARG A 12 8.69 0.16 10.36
N ALA A 13 8.13 1.33 10.01
CA ALA A 13 6.77 1.42 9.48
C ALA A 13 6.61 0.61 8.19
N LEU A 14 7.59 0.69 7.27
CA LEU A 14 7.58 -0.06 6.01
C LEU A 14 7.67 -1.58 6.23
N SER A 15 8.42 -2.04 7.24
CA SER A 15 8.49 -3.47 7.57
C SER A 15 7.17 -4.09 8.02
N LEU A 16 6.28 -3.26 8.57
CA LEU A 16 4.94 -3.65 9.01
C LEU A 16 3.89 -3.49 7.90
N TRP A 17 4.25 -2.87 6.78
CA TRP A 17 3.32 -2.58 5.71
C TRP A 17 2.93 -3.86 4.95
N PRO A 18 1.64 -4.09 4.67
CA PRO A 18 1.17 -5.29 3.98
C PRO A 18 1.68 -5.34 2.53
N LYS A 19 2.02 -6.54 2.05
CA LYS A 19 2.43 -6.76 0.66
C LYS A 19 1.22 -6.73 -0.28
N ASP A 20 1.33 -6.01 -1.38
CA ASP A 20 0.30 -5.97 -2.43
C ASP A 20 0.42 -7.23 -3.31
N ARG A 21 -0.50 -8.19 -3.14
CA ARG A 21 -0.50 -9.43 -3.92
C ARG A 21 -0.81 -9.23 -5.41
N LEU A 22 -1.53 -8.16 -5.75
CA LEU A 22 -1.93 -7.89 -7.14
C LEU A 22 -0.78 -7.36 -7.99
N ARG A 23 0.23 -6.75 -7.36
CA ARG A 23 1.37 -6.13 -8.03
C ARG A 23 2.68 -6.55 -7.38
N PRO A 24 3.10 -7.83 -7.55
CA PRO A 24 4.32 -8.33 -6.94
C PRO A 24 5.55 -7.52 -7.35
N ASP A 25 5.60 -7.01 -8.58
CA ASP A 25 6.77 -6.27 -9.12
C ASP A 25 6.92 -4.85 -8.57
N CYS A 26 5.83 -4.25 -8.07
CA CYS A 26 5.78 -2.84 -7.68
C CYS A 26 5.19 -2.70 -6.28
N GLN A 27 6.02 -2.95 -5.26
CA GLN A 27 5.65 -2.83 -3.86
C GLN A 27 5.91 -1.40 -3.34
N LEU A 28 4.97 -0.87 -2.56
CA LEU A 28 5.11 0.45 -1.94
C LEU A 28 6.34 0.51 -1.03
N GLN A 29 6.61 -0.57 -0.30
CA GLN A 29 7.73 -0.69 0.63
C GLN A 29 9.06 -0.45 -0.08
N ASP A 30 9.24 -1.06 -1.24
CA ASP A 30 10.49 -0.99 -2.01
C ASP A 30 10.72 0.42 -2.54
N ILE A 31 9.66 1.06 -3.05
CA ILE A 31 9.72 2.44 -3.56
C ILE A 31 10.08 3.41 -2.43
N LEU A 32 9.40 3.31 -1.29
CA LEU A 32 9.62 4.21 -0.15
C LEU A 32 10.98 3.96 0.52
N LEU A 33 11.45 2.71 0.57
CA LEU A 33 12.77 2.36 1.07
C LEU A 33 13.87 2.88 0.14
N ALA A 34 13.69 2.77 -1.18
CA ALA A 34 14.61 3.35 -2.16
C ALA A 34 14.68 4.87 -2.03
N ARG A 35 13.53 5.54 -1.85
CA ARG A 35 13.48 6.99 -1.56
C ARG A 35 14.26 7.32 -0.29
N ALA A 36 13.98 6.62 0.81
CA ALA A 36 14.62 6.85 2.10
C ALA A 36 16.13 6.63 2.02
N ASN A 37 16.59 5.60 1.31
CA ASN A 37 18.02 5.38 1.10
C ASN A 37 18.64 6.53 0.29
N LYS A 38 17.98 7.01 -0.78
CA LYS A 38 18.47 8.13 -1.58
C LYS A 38 18.52 9.46 -0.79
N THR A 39 17.58 9.69 0.12
CA THR A 39 17.55 10.92 0.91
C THR A 39 18.50 10.90 2.10
N PHE A 40 18.59 9.78 2.84
CA PHE A 40 19.37 9.70 4.08
C PHE A 40 20.78 9.13 3.91
N ILE A 41 21.06 8.43 2.81
CA ILE A 41 22.40 8.00 2.44
C ILE A 41 22.86 8.97 1.34
N PRO A 42 23.56 10.06 1.68
CA PRO A 42 24.13 10.91 0.66
C PRO A 42 25.13 10.07 -0.14
N ALA A 43 24.76 9.73 -1.37
CA ALA A 43 25.77 9.37 -2.35
C ALA A 43 26.65 10.61 -2.49
N ALA A 44 27.92 10.50 -2.09
CA ALA A 44 28.91 11.53 -2.36
C ALA A 44 28.75 11.93 -3.83
N SER A 45 28.33 13.17 -4.05
CA SER A 45 27.88 13.67 -5.35
C SER A 45 28.89 13.32 -6.43
N ALA A 46 28.56 12.37 -7.30
CA ALA A 46 29.30 12.12 -8.54
C ALA A 46 29.19 13.33 -9.51
N SER A 47 28.41 14.34 -9.14
CA SER A 47 28.08 15.49 -9.98
C SER A 47 27.93 16.79 -9.17
N GLY A 48 28.89 17.14 -8.31
CA GLY A 48 29.14 18.51 -7.81
C GLY A 48 28.00 19.32 -7.16
N ALA A 49 26.79 18.76 -7.03
CA ALA A 49 25.61 19.45 -6.53
C ALA A 49 25.53 19.28 -5.00
N PRO A 50 25.18 20.34 -4.26
CA PRO A 50 25.00 20.26 -2.83
C PRO A 50 23.89 19.25 -2.51
N ALA A 51 24.16 18.34 -1.58
CA ALA A 51 23.15 17.41 -1.08
C ALA A 51 21.93 18.20 -0.58
N PRO A 52 20.70 17.78 -0.90
CA PRO A 52 19.51 18.50 -0.45
C PRO A 52 19.49 18.53 1.08
N ALA A 53 19.25 19.71 1.66
CA ALA A 53 19.08 19.85 3.10
C ALA A 53 17.92 18.96 3.56
N ILE A 54 18.24 17.93 4.36
CA ILE A 54 17.26 16.96 4.83
C ILE A 54 16.42 17.61 5.93
N ASN A 55 15.13 17.82 5.65
CA ASN A 55 14.18 18.27 6.66
C ASN A 55 13.72 17.08 7.52
N GLU A 56 14.47 16.77 8.57
CA GLU A 56 14.18 15.61 9.45
C GLU A 56 12.77 15.65 10.05
N ARG A 57 12.26 16.85 10.36
CA ARG A 57 10.92 17.05 10.91
C ARG A 57 9.82 16.58 9.95
N ALA A 58 9.92 16.95 8.68
CA ALA A 58 8.95 16.55 7.66
C ALA A 58 8.97 15.02 7.44
N GLU A 59 10.14 14.40 7.52
CA GLU A 59 10.26 12.94 7.40
C GLU A 59 9.69 12.19 8.61
N LEU A 60 9.78 12.78 9.81
CA LEU A 60 9.09 12.24 11.00
C LEU A 60 7.57 12.36 10.89
N GLU A 61 7.05 13.46 10.33
CA GLU A 61 5.62 13.62 10.05
C GLU A 61 5.12 12.57 9.03
N ASN A 62 5.91 12.31 7.99
CA ASN A 62 5.64 11.22 7.03
C ASN A 62 5.60 9.86 7.73
N ALA A 63 6.55 9.57 8.61
CA ALA A 63 6.56 8.31 9.36
C ALA A 63 5.32 8.18 10.27
N ASN A 64 4.93 9.25 10.95
CA ASN A 64 3.73 9.28 11.78
C ASN A 64 2.44 9.06 10.95
N ALA A 65 2.39 9.60 9.73
CA ALA A 65 1.28 9.35 8.81
C ALA A 65 1.21 7.88 8.38
N LEU A 66 2.36 7.21 8.15
CA LEU A 66 2.38 5.77 7.87
C LEU A 66 1.86 4.97 9.07
N TYR A 67 2.29 5.29 10.30
CA TYR A 67 1.76 4.63 11.49
C TYR A 67 0.26 4.85 11.68
N SER A 68 -0.25 6.06 11.41
CA SER A 68 -1.69 6.31 11.54
C SER A 68 -2.53 5.54 10.52
N LEU A 69 -1.99 5.25 9.34
CA LEU A 69 -2.60 4.39 8.33
C LEU A 69 -2.55 2.92 8.74
N LEU A 70 -1.41 2.43 9.24
CA LEU A 70 -1.24 1.05 9.73
C LEU A 70 -2.19 0.72 10.88
N ASP A 71 -2.37 1.65 11.81
CA ASP A 71 -3.29 1.48 12.95
C ASP A 71 -4.77 1.62 12.55
N ASN A 72 -5.08 1.75 11.26
CA ASN A 72 -6.44 1.97 10.74
C ASN A 72 -7.17 3.13 11.44
N ARG A 73 -6.42 4.14 11.92
CA ARG A 73 -6.93 5.21 12.79
C ARG A 73 -8.10 5.96 12.16
N TYR A 74 -8.04 6.18 10.86
CA TYR A 74 -9.08 6.91 10.13
C TYR A 74 -10.32 6.06 9.89
N ALA A 75 -10.17 4.76 9.64
CA ALA A 75 -11.30 3.84 9.56
C ALA A 75 -12.03 3.75 10.91
N LEU A 76 -11.29 3.74 12.02
CA LEU A 76 -11.86 3.72 13.37
C LEU A 76 -12.50 5.05 13.78
N ARG A 77 -11.90 6.18 13.37
CA ARG A 77 -12.42 7.51 13.70
C ARG A 77 -13.63 7.91 12.88
N TYR A 78 -13.63 7.58 11.59
CA TYR A 78 -14.67 7.95 10.64
C TYR A 78 -15.47 6.71 10.21
N GLN A 79 -15.90 5.92 11.19
CA GLN A 79 -16.73 4.76 10.91
C GLN A 79 -18.02 5.21 10.21
N PRO A 80 -18.29 4.73 8.99
CA PRO A 80 -19.54 5.05 8.32
C PRO A 80 -20.71 4.55 9.18
N ARG A 81 -21.82 5.31 9.18
CA ARG A 81 -23.04 4.88 9.86
C ARG A 81 -23.43 3.51 9.31
N LYS A 82 -23.48 2.51 10.21
CA LYS A 82 -23.81 1.07 10.00
C LYS A 82 -23.89 0.64 8.54
N ASN A 83 -22.83 -0.05 8.07
CA ASN A 83 -22.81 -0.96 6.92
C ASN A 83 -23.28 -0.43 5.54
N LEU A 84 -23.73 0.81 5.42
CA LEU A 84 -24.25 1.34 4.16
C LEU A 84 -23.20 1.36 3.03
N LEU A 85 -21.93 1.62 3.37
CA LEU A 85 -20.86 1.66 2.36
C LEU A 85 -20.35 0.27 1.97
N MET A 86 -20.27 -0.67 2.91
CA MET A 86 -19.67 -1.99 2.68
C MET A 86 -20.71 -3.07 2.36
N ARG A 87 -22.02 -2.77 2.47
CA ARG A 87 -23.13 -3.66 2.14
C ARG A 87 -24.20 -2.87 1.38
N PRO A 88 -24.02 -2.67 0.06
CA PRO A 88 -25.01 -1.95 -0.73
C PRO A 88 -26.32 -2.73 -0.75
N ALA A 89 -27.45 -2.02 -0.82
CA ALA A 89 -28.78 -2.65 -0.77
C ALA A 89 -29.06 -3.59 -1.95
N SER A 90 -28.39 -3.40 -3.09
CA SER A 90 -28.53 -4.22 -4.30
C SER A 90 -27.79 -5.56 -4.21
N ASN A 91 -26.65 -5.62 -3.54
CA ASN A 91 -25.89 -6.86 -3.31
C ASN A 91 -25.09 -6.71 -2.00
N PRO A 92 -25.56 -7.29 -0.88
CA PRO A 92 -24.91 -7.12 0.41
C PRO A 92 -23.50 -7.72 0.47
N ASP A 93 -23.20 -8.71 -0.36
CA ASP A 93 -21.93 -9.46 -0.33
C ASP A 93 -20.92 -8.98 -1.38
N HIS A 94 -21.28 -7.96 -2.17
CA HIS A 94 -20.49 -7.46 -3.30
C HIS A 94 -19.01 -7.20 -2.99
N TYR A 95 -18.72 -6.51 -1.89
CA TYR A 95 -17.33 -6.20 -1.54
C TYR A 95 -16.58 -7.40 -0.97
N GLN A 96 -17.29 -8.37 -0.37
CA GLN A 96 -16.69 -9.62 0.08
C GLN A 96 -16.28 -10.46 -1.12
N ASP A 97 -17.17 -10.59 -2.11
CA ASP A 97 -16.89 -11.26 -3.38
C ASP A 97 -15.68 -10.64 -4.07
N ILE A 98 -15.59 -9.30 -4.14
CA ILE A 98 -14.45 -8.61 -4.74
C ILE A 98 -13.14 -8.92 -4.00
N ILE A 99 -13.15 -8.91 -2.66
CA ILE A 99 -11.94 -9.18 -1.86
C ILE A 99 -11.49 -10.62 -2.09
N GLU A 100 -12.41 -11.58 -2.04
CA GLU A 100 -12.12 -12.99 -2.35
C GLU A 100 -11.60 -13.14 -3.79
N GLU A 101 -12.19 -12.40 -4.74
CA GLU A 101 -11.76 -12.43 -6.11
C GLU A 101 -10.34 -11.90 -6.31
N ILE A 102 -10.01 -10.80 -5.62
CA ILE A 102 -8.69 -10.16 -5.58
C ILE A 102 -7.66 -11.11 -4.97
N ASP A 103 -7.97 -11.77 -3.86
CA ASP A 103 -7.06 -12.71 -3.20
C ASP A 103 -6.80 -13.94 -4.05
N ALA A 104 -7.80 -14.42 -4.79
CA ALA A 104 -7.65 -15.55 -5.70
C ALA A 104 -7.02 -15.18 -7.06
N ALA A 105 -6.98 -13.90 -7.44
CA ALA A 105 -6.43 -13.45 -8.73
C ALA A 105 -4.95 -13.80 -8.99
N PRO A 106 -4.00 -13.66 -8.05
CA PRO A 106 -2.59 -14.01 -8.28
C PRO A 106 -2.38 -15.51 -8.50
N ASP A 107 -3.15 -16.37 -7.82
CA ASP A 107 -3.05 -17.83 -7.94
C ASP A 107 -3.89 -18.38 -9.11
N ARG A 108 -4.74 -17.55 -9.72
CA ARG A 108 -5.53 -17.93 -10.90
C ARG A 108 -4.63 -18.07 -12.13
N GLY A 109 -4.36 -19.33 -12.49
CA GLY A 109 -3.86 -19.69 -13.81
C GLY A 109 -4.75 -19.16 -14.94
N THR A 110 -4.22 -19.14 -16.17
CA THR A 110 -4.90 -18.64 -17.38
C THR A 110 -6.29 -19.25 -17.59
N TRP A 111 -6.50 -20.51 -17.19
CA TRP A 111 -7.77 -21.23 -17.23
C TRP A 111 -8.88 -20.59 -16.38
N GLY A 112 -8.55 -20.07 -15.20
CA GLY A 112 -9.52 -19.39 -14.32
C GLY A 112 -10.04 -18.08 -14.90
N ARG A 113 -9.18 -17.35 -15.64
CA ARG A 113 -9.57 -16.11 -16.34
C ARG A 113 -10.53 -16.39 -17.50
N ILE A 114 -10.33 -17.50 -18.21
CA ILE A 114 -11.20 -17.92 -19.32
C ILE A 114 -12.57 -18.35 -18.78
N LYS A 115 -12.62 -19.15 -17.71
CA LYS A 115 -13.88 -19.57 -17.06
C LYS A 115 -14.69 -18.37 -16.55
N ASN A 116 -14.05 -17.39 -15.92
CA ASN A 116 -14.75 -16.21 -15.41
C ASN A 116 -15.26 -15.30 -16.54
N ARG A 117 -14.52 -15.17 -17.65
CA ARG A 117 -15.01 -14.46 -18.84
C ARG A 117 -16.24 -15.14 -19.45
N LEU A 118 -16.26 -16.47 -19.49
CA LEU A 118 -17.41 -17.24 -19.97
C LEU A 118 -18.62 -17.11 -19.02
N ALA A 119 -18.41 -17.18 -17.71
CA ALA A 119 -19.48 -16.99 -16.71
C ALA A 119 -20.04 -15.56 -16.72
N GLY A 120 -19.21 -14.55 -16.95
CA GLY A 120 -19.65 -13.16 -17.10
C GLY A 120 -20.49 -12.94 -18.36
N MET A 121 -20.14 -13.56 -19.49
CA MET A 121 -20.94 -13.48 -20.72
C MET A 121 -22.33 -14.13 -20.57
N LEU A 122 -22.43 -15.25 -19.84
CA LEU A 122 -23.71 -15.93 -19.60
C LEU A 122 -24.64 -15.18 -18.64
N ARG A 123 -24.12 -14.23 -17.84
CA ARG A 123 -24.94 -13.36 -16.96
C ARG A 123 -25.56 -12.17 -17.70
N PHE A 124 -25.13 -11.91 -18.94
CA PHE A 124 -25.65 -10.85 -19.81
C PHE A 124 -26.41 -11.39 -21.04
N SER A 125 -26.62 -12.72 -21.14
CA SER A 125 -27.50 -13.36 -22.12
C SER A 125 -28.84 -13.74 -21.50
#